data_AF-A0A965IUE0-F1
#
_entry.id   AF-A0A965IUE0-F1
#
_cell.length_a   1.000
_cell.length_b   1.000
_cell.length_c   1.000
_cell.angle_alpha   90.00
_cell.angle_beta   90.00
_cell.angle_gamma   90.00
#
_symmetry.space_group_name_H-M   'P 1'
#
loop_
_entity.id
_entity.type
_entity.pdbx_description
1 polymer ?
#
loop_
_entity_poly.entity_id
_entity_poly.type
_entity_poly.pdbx_seq_one_letter_code
_entity_poly.pdbx_strand_id
1 'polypeptide(L)'
;MPDTTYSVLPAELDLAFVKGDEFGMTLTVENTNLTGYSFDSRVYALTSVNAGGGLGGGVSVAAGNTVVAFTVTPVTVTAGIVNVSLSEVQTDQLSATGKYRWWFRTITPGNVTRTILSGDVTSRAP
;
A
#
# COMPACT_ATOMS: atom_id res chain seq x y z
N MET A 1 18.46 -18.31 26.22
CA MET A 1 18.68 -17.48 25.02
C MET A 1 17.65 -16.35 25.09
N PRO A 2 18.05 -15.07 25.15
CA PRO A 2 17.07 -14.00 24.99
C PRO A 2 16.52 -14.08 23.57
N ASP A 3 15.20 -14.26 23.47
CA ASP A 3 14.46 -14.30 22.22
C ASP A 3 14.58 -12.91 21.59
N THR A 4 15.45 -12.78 20.59
CA THR A 4 15.72 -11.49 19.94
C THR A 4 14.71 -11.34 18.83
N THR A 5 13.61 -10.66 19.11
CA THR A 5 12.57 -10.36 18.13
C THR A 5 13.08 -9.27 17.18
N TYR A 6 13.49 -9.65 15.98
CA TYR A 6 13.80 -8.69 14.92
C TYR A 6 12.50 -8.21 14.28
N SER A 7 12.23 -6.91 14.34
CA SER A 7 11.12 -6.26 13.62
C SER A 7 11.66 -5.61 12.35
N VAL A 8 11.37 -6.20 11.19
CA VAL A 8 11.60 -5.54 9.90
C VAL A 8 10.33 -4.80 9.55
N LEU A 9 10.37 -3.48 9.61
CA LEU A 9 9.28 -2.64 9.14
C LEU A 9 9.20 -2.70 7.61
N PRO A 10 8.00 -2.59 7.02
CA PRO A 10 7.88 -2.37 5.58
C PRO A 10 8.69 -1.15 5.15
N ALA A 11 9.22 -1.16 3.92
CA ALA A 11 9.82 0.04 3.37
C ALA A 11 8.74 1.10 3.08
N GLU A 12 9.14 2.37 3.13
CA GLU A 12 8.24 3.50 2.95
C GLU A 12 8.37 4.10 1.54
N LEU A 13 7.23 4.31 0.87
CA LEU A 13 7.17 4.95 -0.45
C LEU A 13 5.89 5.77 -0.56
N ASP A 14 6.04 7.08 -0.64
CA ASP A 14 4.92 7.99 -0.85
C ASP A 14 4.63 8.17 -2.34
N LEU A 15 3.35 8.16 -2.70
CA LEU A 15 2.90 8.33 -4.08
C LEU A 15 2.19 9.66 -4.25
N ALA A 16 2.48 10.34 -5.36
CA ALA A 16 1.74 11.51 -5.78
C ALA A 16 1.43 11.41 -7.27
N PHE A 17 0.16 11.61 -7.63
CA PHE A 17 -0.28 11.61 -9.02
C PHE A 17 -1.46 12.58 -9.20
N VAL A 18 -1.69 12.96 -10.44
CA VAL A 18 -2.83 13.80 -10.82
C VAL A 18 -4.07 12.91 -10.96
N LYS A 19 -5.18 13.41 -10.43
CA LYS A 19 -6.49 12.78 -10.52
C LYS A 19 -6.93 12.72 -11.98
N GLY A 20 -7.36 11.54 -12.44
CA GLY A 20 -7.81 11.34 -13.81
C GLY A 20 -6.70 10.94 -14.78
N ASP A 21 -5.43 10.91 -14.34
CA ASP A 21 -4.33 10.38 -15.14
C ASP A 21 -4.11 8.89 -14.87
N GLU A 22 -3.49 8.19 -15.82
CA GLU A 22 -2.96 6.85 -15.59
C GLU A 22 -1.71 6.90 -14.70
N PHE A 23 -1.62 5.92 -13.79
CA PHE A 23 -0.43 5.72 -12.96
C PHE A 23 0.12 4.30 -13.17
N GLY A 24 1.44 4.19 -13.32
CA GLY A 24 2.13 2.92 -13.40
C GLY A 24 3.54 3.00 -12.86
N MET A 25 3.94 2.00 -12.06
CA MET A 25 5.28 1.88 -11.51
C MET A 25 5.72 0.42 -11.51
N THR A 26 6.98 0.19 -11.89
CA THR A 26 7.60 -1.14 -11.76
C THR A 26 8.31 -1.23 -10.43
N LEU A 27 8.01 -2.29 -9.68
CA LEU A 27 8.63 -2.62 -8.40
C LEU A 27 9.54 -3.84 -8.58
N THR A 28 10.76 -3.74 -8.07
CA THR A 28 11.70 -4.86 -8.00
C THR A 28 11.90 -5.21 -6.52
N VAL A 29 11.49 -6.41 -6.12
CA VAL A 29 11.80 -6.98 -4.81
C VAL A 29 13.11 -7.75 -4.92
N GLU A 30 14.21 -7.07 -4.62
CA GLU A 30 15.55 -7.62 -4.81
C GLU A 30 15.75 -8.95 -4.09
N ASN A 31 16.57 -9.82 -4.70
CA ASN A 31 16.95 -11.14 -4.17
C ASN A 31 15.77 -12.06 -3.79
N THR A 32 14.60 -11.85 -4.41
CA THR A 32 13.38 -12.60 -4.09
C THR A 32 12.75 -13.19 -5.34
N ASN A 33 12.53 -14.50 -5.36
CA ASN A 33 11.70 -15.17 -6.35
C ASN A 33 10.23 -15.15 -5.90
N LEU A 34 9.36 -14.54 -6.68
CA LEU A 34 7.94 -14.38 -6.40
C LEU A 34 7.06 -15.45 -7.07
N THR A 35 7.65 -16.54 -7.57
CA THR A 35 6.91 -17.62 -8.24
C THR A 35 5.87 -18.22 -7.28
N GLY A 36 4.62 -18.28 -7.73
CA GLY A 36 3.50 -18.80 -6.94
C GLY A 36 2.99 -17.84 -5.86
N TYR A 37 3.53 -16.62 -5.77
CA TYR A 37 3.00 -15.61 -4.85
C TYR A 37 1.76 -14.99 -5.46
N SER A 38 0.80 -14.60 -4.61
CA SER A 38 -0.23 -13.64 -4.98
C SER A 38 0.09 -12.27 -4.39
N PHE A 39 -0.51 -11.24 -4.98
CA PHE A 39 -0.24 -9.85 -4.65
C PHE A 39 -1.55 -9.16 -4.31
N ASP A 40 -1.49 -8.26 -3.33
CA ASP A 40 -2.58 -7.36 -3.02
C ASP A 40 -1.97 -5.96 -2.80
N SER A 41 -2.65 -4.94 -3.28
CA SER A 41 -2.20 -3.56 -3.15
C SER A 41 -3.39 -2.63 -3.24
N ARG A 42 -3.53 -1.75 -2.25
CA ARG A 42 -4.74 -0.96 -2.07
C ARG A 42 -4.44 0.43 -1.54
N VAL A 43 -5.25 1.38 -1.96
CA VAL A 43 -5.35 2.71 -1.35
C VAL A 43 -6.56 2.71 -0.42
N TYR A 44 -6.38 3.18 0.81
CA TYR A 44 -7.43 3.31 1.81
C TYR A 44 -7.52 4.73 2.34
N ALA A 45 -8.74 5.18 2.62
CA ALA A 45 -8.98 6.47 3.25
C ALA A 45 -8.59 6.40 4.72
N LEU A 46 -7.94 7.44 5.22
CA LEU A 46 -7.66 7.57 6.65
C LEU A 46 -8.91 8.11 7.37
N THR A 47 -9.28 7.46 8.47
CA THR A 47 -10.43 7.87 9.30
C THR A 47 -9.95 8.28 10.68
N SER A 48 -10.49 9.38 11.19
CA SER A 48 -10.29 9.80 12.57
C SER A 48 -11.04 8.87 13.53
N VAL A 49 -10.34 8.38 14.55
CA VAL A 49 -10.93 7.55 15.60
C VAL A 49 -10.59 8.14 16.97
N ASN A 50 -11.50 8.01 17.94
CA ASN A 50 -11.20 8.43 19.30
C ASN A 50 -10.09 7.53 19.88
N ALA A 51 -9.05 8.14 20.46
CA ALA A 51 -8.07 7.40 21.23
C ALA A 51 -8.78 6.82 22.47
N GLY A 52 -8.91 5.49 22.52
CA GLY A 52 -9.67 4.83 23.58
C GLY A 52 -9.08 5.08 24.97
N GLY A 53 -9.81 5.82 25.81
CA GLY A 53 -9.94 5.56 27.25
C GLY A 53 -8.79 5.90 28.21
N GLY A 54 -7.80 6.71 27.82
CA GLY A 54 -6.81 7.29 28.76
C GLY A 54 -7.10 8.77 29.07
N LEU A 55 -6.43 9.34 30.08
CA LEU A 55 -6.58 10.71 30.64
C LEU A 55 -6.36 11.89 29.65
N GLY A 56 -6.46 11.68 28.34
CA GLY A 56 -6.45 12.72 27.32
C GLY A 56 -7.40 12.35 26.19
N GLY A 57 -8.42 13.17 25.95
CA GLY A 57 -9.27 13.09 24.76
C GLY A 57 -8.44 13.42 23.52
N GLY A 58 -7.90 12.39 22.87
CA GLY A 58 -7.13 12.50 21.63
C GLY A 58 -7.88 11.90 20.45
N VAL A 59 -7.60 12.40 19.25
CA VAL A 59 -8.01 11.78 17.98
C VAL A 59 -6.79 11.06 17.41
N SER A 60 -6.94 9.77 17.11
CA SER A 60 -5.97 8.97 16.38
C SER A 60 -6.47 8.75 14.93
N VAL A 61 -5.62 8.14 14.10
CA VAL A 61 -5.93 7.82 12.70
C VAL A 61 -5.91 6.32 12.50
N ALA A 62 -6.97 5.77 11.90
CA ALA A 62 -7.08 4.38 11.52
C ALA A 62 -7.22 4.23 10.00
N ALA A 63 -6.90 3.04 9.50
CA ALA A 63 -7.22 2.65 8.15
C ALA A 63 -8.75 2.51 8.02
N GLY A 64 -9.35 3.31 7.13
CA GLY A 64 -10.75 3.21 6.76
C GLY A 64 -10.98 2.28 5.57
N ASN A 65 -12.04 2.56 4.82
CA ASN A 65 -12.41 1.77 3.66
C ASN A 65 -11.34 1.84 2.56
N THR A 66 -11.17 0.73 1.84
CA THR A 66 -10.44 0.73 0.56
C THR A 66 -11.19 1.64 -0.41
N VAL A 67 -10.46 2.56 -1.03
CA VAL A 67 -10.98 3.48 -2.05
C VAL A 67 -10.74 2.89 -3.43
N VAL A 68 -9.51 2.46 -3.70
CA VAL A 68 -9.15 1.77 -4.94
C VAL A 68 -8.15 0.65 -4.67
N ALA A 69 -8.16 -0.35 -5.55
CA ALA A 69 -7.14 -1.40 -5.58
C ALA A 69 -6.23 -1.19 -6.78
N PHE A 70 -4.92 -1.33 -6.59
CA PHE A 70 -3.97 -1.34 -7.69
C PHE A 70 -4.13 -2.63 -8.49
N THR A 71 -3.98 -2.51 -9.80
CA THR A 71 -3.73 -3.68 -10.65
C THR A 71 -2.27 -4.07 -10.48
N VAL A 72 -2.01 -5.29 -10.02
CA VAL A 72 -0.65 -5.83 -9.90
C VAL A 72 -0.41 -6.85 -11.00
N THR A 73 0.50 -6.54 -11.93
CA THR A 73 0.81 -7.42 -13.06
C THR A 73 2.22 -7.97 -12.90
N PRO A 74 2.42 -9.30 -12.85
CA PRO A 74 3.75 -9.88 -12.84
C PRO A 74 4.50 -9.55 -14.14
N VAL A 75 5.75 -9.09 -14.03
CA VAL A 75 6.62 -8.83 -15.19
C VAL A 75 7.63 -9.96 -15.33
N THR A 76 8.48 -10.13 -14.31
CA THR A 76 9.46 -11.22 -14.24
C THR A 76 9.52 -11.73 -12.80
N VAL A 77 8.65 -12.69 -12.46
CA VAL A 77 8.50 -13.19 -11.08
C VAL A 77 9.76 -13.84 -10.52
N THR A 78 10.56 -14.49 -11.35
CA THR A 78 11.83 -15.11 -10.93
C THR A 78 12.89 -14.08 -10.53
N ALA A 79 12.80 -12.86 -11.06
CA ALA A 79 13.64 -11.73 -10.72
C ALA A 79 12.99 -10.77 -9.71
N GLY A 80 11.81 -11.11 -9.18
CA GLY A 80 11.11 -10.27 -8.21
C GLY A 80 10.43 -9.03 -8.78
N ILE A 81 10.14 -9.00 -10.09
CA ILE A 81 9.65 -7.79 -10.78
C ILE A 81 8.13 -7.86 -11.02
N VAL A 82 7.42 -6.85 -10.54
CA VAL A 82 5.98 -6.64 -10.76
C VAL A 82 5.69 -5.20 -11.16
N ASN A 83 4.63 -4.97 -11.93
CA ASN A 83 4.08 -3.65 -12.19
C ASN A 83 2.87 -3.41 -11.29
N VAL A 84 2.76 -2.21 -10.70
CA VAL A 84 1.58 -1.73 -9.99
C VAL A 84 1.03 -0.52 -10.74
N SER A 85 -0.28 -0.53 -11.01
CA SER A 85 -0.93 0.52 -11.77
C SER A 85 -2.34 0.86 -11.28
N LEU A 86 -2.76 2.08 -11.60
CA LEU A 86 -4.13 2.56 -11.47
C LEU A 86 -4.54 3.17 -12.81
N SER A 87 -5.76 2.89 -13.26
CA SER A 87 -6.35 3.56 -14.42
C SER A 87 -6.81 4.98 -14.07
N GLU A 88 -7.06 5.79 -15.10
CA GLU A 88 -7.66 7.14 -14.99
C GLU A 88 -8.92 7.12 -14.12
N VAL A 89 -9.81 6.14 -14.32
CA VAL A 89 -11.05 5.99 -13.55
C VAL A 89 -10.77 5.74 -12.06
N GLN A 90 -9.69 5.03 -11.73
CA GLN A 90 -9.33 4.75 -10.34
C GLN A 90 -8.64 5.95 -9.70
N THR A 91 -7.73 6.63 -10.39
CA THR A 91 -7.12 7.87 -9.86
C THR A 91 -8.17 8.97 -9.70
N ASP A 92 -9.19 9.00 -10.57
CA ASP A 92 -10.37 9.85 -10.46
C ASP A 92 -11.32 9.47 -9.30
N GLN A 93 -11.12 8.36 -8.59
CA GLN A 93 -11.86 8.10 -7.35
C GLN A 93 -11.20 8.74 -6.12
N LEU A 94 -9.93 9.16 -6.23
CA LEU A 94 -9.23 9.83 -5.14
C LEU A 94 -9.55 11.33 -5.15
N SER A 95 -10.08 11.83 -4.03
CA SER A 95 -10.32 13.26 -3.82
C SER A 95 -8.98 13.99 -3.66
N ALA A 96 -8.84 15.16 -4.29
CA ALA A 96 -7.64 15.98 -4.16
C ALA A 96 -7.39 16.48 -2.72
N THR A 97 -8.44 16.52 -1.89
CA THR A 97 -8.35 16.89 -0.46
C THR A 97 -8.37 15.69 0.48
N GLY A 98 -8.41 14.47 -0.07
CA GLY A 98 -8.46 13.25 0.70
C GLY A 98 -7.11 12.91 1.35
N LYS A 99 -7.17 12.25 2.50
CA LYS A 99 -6.01 11.69 3.18
C LYS A 99 -6.00 10.19 2.98
N TYR A 100 -4.97 9.70 2.30
CA TYR A 100 -4.89 8.32 1.89
C TYR A 100 -3.57 7.69 2.28
N ARG A 101 -3.62 6.40 2.51
CA ARG A 101 -2.44 5.55 2.59
C ARG A 101 -2.58 4.37 1.65
N TRP A 102 -1.46 3.79 1.30
CA TRP A 102 -1.42 2.57 0.51
C TRP A 102 -0.46 1.55 1.10
N TRP A 103 -0.54 0.33 0.58
CA TRP A 103 0.41 -0.73 0.84
C TRP A 103 0.52 -1.65 -0.36
N PHE A 104 1.66 -2.32 -0.46
CA PHE A 104 1.89 -3.46 -1.34
C PHE A 104 2.24 -4.67 -0.49
N ARG A 105 1.46 -5.76 -0.64
CA ARG A 105 1.65 -7.02 0.07
C ARG A 105 1.88 -8.17 -0.89
N THR A 106 2.74 -9.08 -0.44
CA THR A 106 2.90 -10.40 -1.05
C THR A 106 2.26 -11.44 -0.14
N ILE A 107 1.70 -12.48 -0.76
CA ILE A 107 1.12 -13.62 -0.08
C ILE A 107 1.84 -14.86 -0.62
N THR A 108 2.60 -15.52 0.25
CA THR A 108 3.36 -16.71 -0.17
C THR A 108 2.45 -17.92 -0.32
N PRO A 109 2.88 -18.97 -1.05
CA PRO A 109 2.24 -20.28 -0.99
C PRO A 109 2.21 -20.71 0.48
N GLY A 110 1.02 -21.07 0.98
CA GLY A 110 0.80 -21.27 2.42
C GLY A 110 0.21 -20.07 3.17
N ASN A 111 -0.22 -19.01 2.46
CA ASN A 111 -1.02 -17.89 2.96
C ASN A 111 -0.34 -16.98 4.00
N VAL A 112 1.00 -16.91 4.00
CA VAL A 112 1.70 -15.91 4.81
C VAL A 112 1.68 -14.57 4.08
N THR A 113 1.03 -13.58 4.68
CA THR A 113 0.95 -12.22 4.15
C THR A 113 2.08 -11.35 4.70
N ARG A 114 2.81 -10.67 3.83
CA ARG A 114 3.87 -9.71 4.19
C ARG A 114 3.67 -8.38 3.50
N THR A 115 3.75 -7.29 4.26
CA THR A 115 3.76 -5.93 3.70
C THR A 115 5.19 -5.59 3.33
N ILE A 116 5.42 -5.29 2.05
CA ILE A 116 6.75 -4.96 1.52
C ILE A 116 6.92 -3.45 1.45
N LEU A 117 5.88 -2.74 0.98
CA LEU A 117 5.84 -1.28 0.91
C LEU A 117 4.57 -0.75 1.56
N SER A 118 4.67 0.44 2.12
CA SER A 118 3.53 1.28 2.51
C SER A 118 3.90 2.75 2.43
N GLY A 119 2.92 3.63 2.37
CA GLY A 119 3.18 5.07 2.42
C GLY A 119 1.91 5.87 2.26
N ASP A 120 2.06 7.18 2.17
CA ASP A 120 0.97 8.10 1.91
C ASP A 120 0.67 8.20 0.41
N VAL A 121 -0.58 8.55 0.08
CA VAL A 121 -0.98 8.85 -1.30
C VAL A 121 -1.58 10.25 -1.36
N THR A 122 -1.03 11.07 -2.24
CA THR A 122 -1.55 12.41 -2.55
C THR A 122 -2.10 12.43 -3.97
N SER A 123 -3.41 12.65 -4.09
CA SER A 123 -4.05 12.95 -5.39
C SER A 123 -4.09 14.46 -5.58
N ARG A 124 -3.72 14.96 -6.76
CA ARG A 124 -3.75 16.40 -7.09
C ARG A 124 -4.82 16.68 -8.14
N ALA A 125 -5.47 17.83 -8.05
CA ALA A 125 -6.26 18.34 -9.16
C ALA A 125 -5.31 18.73 -10.33
N PRO A 126 -5.74 18.57 -11.58
CA PRO A 126 -5.01 19.07 -12.74
C PRO A 126 -4.88 20.60 -12.74
#